data_AF-A0A946P3Q8-F1
#
_entry.id   AF-A0A946P3Q8-F1
#
_cell.length_a   1.000
_cell.length_b   1.000
_cell.length_c   1.000
_cell.angle_alpha   90.00
_cell.angle_beta   90.00
_cell.angle_gamma   90.00
#
_symmetry.space_group_name_H-M   'P 1'
#
loop_
_entity.id
_entity.type
_entity.pdbx_description
1 polymer ?
#
loop_
_entity_poly.entity_id
_entity_poly.type
_entity_poly.pdbx_seq_one_letter_code
_entity_poly.pdbx_strand_id
1 'polypeptide(L)'
;MNHILILSILVNIVFSAVNFNIDLVQTIHVEAQNSNGNYGVSDVWGYTDETGIEYAIVGYRYGTYIYDVSSDPQNPQLISDIPGPSENDMYYHRDYKTNGDILYIVNEMTGDDVGMQVIDLSPLPNGEPIKLDTYTGVGRSHNLWIDEASEYAFIENSYPDNIKVVDISNPENPIQVGTFSGNDGIDCHDIYTRDDFAYVSEGWSNQFSIYDISDISDPISLASISVIGYAHNAWLNDSGTHLITTEETDLISVKIWDIQDLGNINLVSDYLGENNLAHNVHVMDDQLIISHYTTGVKIIDIFDPENPVEVAAYDTYPANDYTGYKGCWGAYPFAQNGMLYASDMQNGLFILDYSPKYASWRIGNLYNEDGQALLNVELKSALNEKSFFTNMVGQFNIGFPHGEYEFEVIQNDILLDTITITFTAHESVNESIYLGINNINLGDVNGDNIINVLDIVNIVNFILSYSEPDFQASIAADVNSDGVINVLDIIAIVNIIIGE
;
A
#
# COMPACT_ATOMS: atom_id res chain seq x y z
N MET A 1 26.00 43.27 -38.94
CA MET A 1 25.19 42.06 -38.68
C MET A 1 25.55 41.60 -37.29
N ASN A 2 24.75 41.96 -36.29
CA ASN A 2 24.93 41.48 -34.92
C ASN A 2 24.15 40.17 -34.79
N HIS A 3 24.84 39.07 -34.52
CA HIS A 3 24.22 37.80 -34.19
C HIS A 3 23.84 37.82 -32.71
N ILE A 4 22.55 37.67 -32.43
CA ILE A 4 22.01 37.42 -31.09
C ILE A 4 22.11 35.92 -30.86
N LEU A 5 22.94 35.51 -29.90
CA LEU A 5 22.98 34.14 -29.39
C LEU A 5 21.82 33.98 -28.41
N ILE A 6 20.82 33.16 -28.72
CA ILE A 6 19.78 32.76 -27.78
C ILE A 6 20.31 31.54 -27.03
N LEU A 7 20.64 31.74 -25.75
CA LEU A 7 21.00 30.65 -24.85
C LEU A 7 19.69 30.08 -24.28
N SER A 8 19.27 28.92 -24.77
CA SER A 8 18.15 28.17 -24.19
C SER A 8 18.62 27.51 -22.90
N ILE A 9 18.16 28.02 -21.76
CA ILE A 9 18.31 27.35 -20.46
C ILE A 9 17.24 26.25 -20.44
N LEU A 10 17.67 24.99 -20.61
CA LEU A 10 16.84 23.84 -20.27
C LEU A 10 16.72 23.82 -18.75
N VAL A 11 15.53 24.18 -18.25
CA VAL A 11 15.14 23.89 -16.87
C VAL A 11 14.81 22.39 -16.84
N ASN A 12 15.71 21.58 -16.31
CA ASN A 12 15.36 20.22 -15.93
C ASN A 12 14.47 20.36 -14.70
N ILE A 13 13.17 20.15 -14.88
CA ILE A 13 12.26 19.89 -13.77
C ILE A 13 12.65 18.50 -13.27
N VAL A 14 13.35 18.46 -12.14
CA VAL A 14 13.59 17.20 -11.43
C VAL A 14 12.28 16.91 -10.70
N PHE A 15 11.54 15.90 -11.16
CA PHE A 15 10.50 15.31 -10.34
C PHE A 15 11.20 14.60 -9.17
N SER A 16 10.79 14.88 -7.95
CA SER A 16 11.33 14.19 -6.79
C SER A 16 10.60 12.86 -6.66
N ALA A 17 11.34 11.76 -6.74
CA ALA A 17 10.83 10.43 -6.40
C ALA A 17 10.20 10.47 -4.99
N VAL A 18 9.00 9.91 -4.85
CA VAL A 18 8.29 9.84 -3.55
C VAL A 18 8.73 8.56 -2.85
N ASN A 19 9.68 8.69 -1.92
CA ASN A 19 10.21 7.58 -1.14
C ASN A 19 10.10 7.90 0.36
N PHE A 20 9.34 7.10 1.09
CA PHE A 20 9.27 7.21 2.55
C PHE A 20 8.86 5.88 3.19
N ASN A 21 9.41 5.59 4.37
CA ASN A 21 9.15 4.38 5.16
C ASN A 21 9.47 3.04 4.46
N ILE A 22 10.13 3.06 3.29
CA ILE A 22 10.65 1.90 2.58
C ILE A 22 12.09 2.23 2.17
N ASP A 23 13.02 1.32 2.44
CA ASP A 23 14.43 1.45 2.05
C ASP A 23 14.78 0.54 0.87
N LEU A 24 15.60 1.03 -0.06
CA LEU A 24 16.14 0.21 -1.13
C LEU A 24 17.29 -0.65 -0.62
N VAL A 25 17.20 -1.97 -0.79
CA VAL A 25 18.31 -2.88 -0.57
C VAL A 25 19.16 -2.98 -1.83
N GLN A 26 18.55 -3.36 -2.96
CA GLN A 26 19.25 -3.53 -4.23
C GLN A 26 18.29 -3.46 -5.42
N THR A 27 18.81 -3.05 -6.58
CA THR A 27 18.15 -3.19 -7.88
C THR A 27 18.95 -4.16 -8.76
N ILE A 28 18.26 -5.12 -9.37
CA ILE A 28 18.83 -6.05 -10.34
C ILE A 28 18.33 -5.70 -11.73
N HIS A 29 19.28 -5.38 -12.61
CA HIS A 29 19.00 -4.96 -13.98
C HIS A 29 18.65 -6.15 -14.89
N VAL A 30 17.37 -6.49 -14.97
CA VAL A 30 16.81 -7.57 -15.82
C VAL A 30 16.42 -7.05 -17.22
N GLU A 31 16.23 -5.73 -17.35
CA GLU A 31 15.74 -5.03 -18.54
C GLU A 31 16.67 -5.10 -19.74
N ALA A 32 17.91 -5.59 -19.58
CA ALA A 32 18.87 -5.73 -20.66
C ALA A 32 18.36 -6.62 -21.81
N GLN A 33 17.35 -7.47 -21.56
CA GLN A 33 16.70 -8.34 -22.54
C GLN A 33 15.36 -7.78 -23.06
N ASN A 34 14.99 -6.55 -22.69
CA ASN A 34 13.76 -5.93 -23.14
C ASN A 34 13.69 -5.84 -24.67
N SER A 35 12.47 -5.87 -25.18
CA SER A 35 12.16 -5.60 -26.57
C SER A 35 12.45 -4.14 -26.95
N ASN A 36 12.39 -3.83 -28.24
CA ASN A 36 12.50 -2.45 -28.71
C ASN A 36 11.41 -1.51 -28.15
N GLY A 37 10.28 -2.07 -27.67
CA GLY A 37 9.24 -1.32 -26.98
C GLY A 37 9.59 -0.97 -25.52
N ASN A 38 10.75 -1.42 -25.04
CA ASN A 38 11.19 -1.36 -23.65
C ASN A 38 10.27 -2.11 -22.67
N TYR A 39 9.79 -3.28 -23.11
CA TYR A 39 9.03 -4.24 -22.33
C TYR A 39 9.71 -5.60 -22.38
N GLY A 40 9.56 -6.38 -21.31
CA GLY A 40 10.19 -7.69 -21.18
C GLY A 40 10.26 -8.18 -19.74
N VAL A 41 10.40 -7.28 -18.76
CA VAL A 41 10.24 -7.59 -17.35
C VAL A 41 8.74 -7.67 -17.03
N SER A 42 8.31 -8.80 -16.47
CA SER A 42 6.92 -9.07 -16.08
C SER A 42 6.82 -9.30 -14.57
N ASP A 43 5.89 -10.13 -14.09
CA ASP A 43 5.57 -10.22 -12.67
C ASP A 43 6.74 -10.68 -11.77
N VAL A 44 6.56 -10.54 -10.47
CA VAL A 44 7.50 -10.95 -9.43
C VAL A 44 6.83 -11.81 -8.38
N TRP A 45 7.54 -12.81 -7.89
CA TRP A 45 7.09 -13.67 -6.80
C TRP A 45 8.25 -13.98 -5.85
N GLY A 46 7.95 -14.54 -4.69
CA GLY A 46 8.94 -14.99 -3.72
C GLY A 46 8.78 -16.45 -3.36
N TYR A 47 9.88 -17.07 -2.96
CA TYR A 47 9.91 -18.43 -2.43
C TYR A 47 10.97 -18.50 -1.33
N THR A 48 10.61 -19.09 -0.19
CA THR A 48 11.55 -19.39 0.89
C THR A 48 11.76 -20.89 0.95
N ASP A 49 13.01 -21.35 0.83
CA ASP A 49 13.31 -22.77 1.01
C ASP A 49 13.26 -23.19 2.49
N GLU A 50 13.34 -24.49 2.75
CA GLU A 50 13.24 -25.04 4.10
C GLU A 50 14.49 -24.77 4.95
N THR A 51 15.54 -24.21 4.36
CA THR A 51 16.73 -23.72 5.06
C THR A 51 16.61 -22.24 5.45
N GLY A 52 15.57 -21.56 4.98
CA GLY A 52 15.30 -20.14 5.22
C GLY A 52 15.98 -19.19 4.23
N ILE A 53 16.46 -19.70 3.08
CA ILE A 53 16.97 -18.85 2.01
C ILE A 53 15.79 -18.35 1.19
N GLU A 54 15.77 -17.04 1.00
CA GLU A 54 14.76 -16.34 0.20
C GLU A 54 15.22 -16.18 -1.25
N TYR A 55 14.26 -16.43 -2.15
CA TYR A 55 14.43 -16.33 -3.57
C TYR A 55 13.41 -15.36 -4.17
N ALA A 56 13.89 -14.39 -4.96
CA ALA A 56 13.04 -13.58 -5.81
C ALA A 56 12.95 -14.23 -7.21
N ILE A 57 11.73 -14.42 -7.67
CA ILE A 57 11.39 -15.00 -8.97
C ILE A 57 10.88 -13.86 -9.84
N VAL A 58 11.49 -13.62 -10.99
CA VAL A 58 11.13 -12.49 -11.85
C VAL A 58 11.10 -12.87 -13.32
N GLY A 59 10.07 -12.40 -14.00
CA GLY A 59 9.93 -12.61 -15.44
C GLY A 59 10.87 -11.74 -16.24
N TYR A 60 11.40 -12.31 -17.32
CA TYR A 60 12.02 -11.55 -18.39
C TYR A 60 11.53 -12.09 -19.75
N ARG A 61 11.91 -11.39 -20.82
CA ARG A 61 11.42 -11.64 -22.18
C ARG A 61 11.46 -13.11 -22.63
N TYR A 62 12.47 -13.88 -22.21
CA TYR A 62 12.70 -15.24 -22.69
C TYR A 62 12.40 -16.33 -21.65
N GLY A 63 12.01 -15.96 -20.44
CA GLY A 63 11.84 -16.93 -19.36
C GLY A 63 11.71 -16.27 -17.99
N THR A 64 12.18 -16.98 -16.98
CA THR A 64 12.07 -16.60 -15.58
C THR A 64 13.41 -16.76 -14.91
N TYR A 65 13.86 -15.72 -14.21
CA TYR A 65 15.05 -15.79 -13.36
C TYR A 65 14.66 -16.07 -11.91
N ILE A 66 15.50 -16.85 -11.23
CA ILE A 66 15.41 -17.11 -9.79
C ILE A 66 16.70 -16.60 -9.16
N TYR A 67 16.59 -15.62 -8.26
CA TYR A 67 17.71 -15.01 -7.55
C TYR A 67 17.66 -15.37 -6.07
N ASP A 68 18.78 -15.78 -5.48
CA ASP A 68 18.95 -15.73 -4.02
C ASP A 68 19.15 -14.27 -3.61
N VAL A 69 18.27 -13.78 -2.74
CA VAL A 69 18.22 -12.38 -2.31
C VAL A 69 18.53 -12.19 -0.81
N SER A 70 18.83 -13.27 -0.09
CA SER A 70 19.01 -13.23 1.38
C SER A 70 20.41 -13.58 1.84
N SER A 71 21.16 -14.39 1.10
CA SER A 71 22.51 -14.81 1.49
C SER A 71 23.52 -13.64 1.49
N ASP A 72 23.42 -12.77 0.49
CA ASP A 72 24.12 -11.48 0.41
C ASP A 72 23.18 -10.47 -0.26
N PRO A 73 22.31 -9.78 0.50
CA PRO A 73 21.26 -8.92 -0.07
C PRO A 73 21.82 -7.77 -0.92
N GLN A 74 23.08 -7.37 -0.72
CA GLN A 74 23.74 -6.35 -1.51
C GLN A 74 24.30 -6.89 -2.84
N ASN A 75 24.48 -8.21 -2.96
CA ASN A 75 24.88 -8.87 -4.19
C ASN A 75 24.01 -10.12 -4.42
N PRO A 76 22.72 -9.96 -4.79
CA PRO A 76 21.86 -11.09 -5.10
C PRO A 76 22.46 -11.98 -6.19
N GLN A 77 22.34 -13.29 -6.03
CA GLN A 77 22.96 -14.27 -6.93
C GLN A 77 21.91 -14.88 -7.85
N LEU A 78 22.16 -14.87 -9.16
CA LEU A 78 21.31 -15.61 -10.10
C LEU A 78 21.55 -17.11 -9.90
N ILE A 79 20.51 -17.82 -9.49
CA ILE A 79 20.54 -19.25 -9.22
C ILE A 79 20.11 -20.04 -10.46
N SER A 80 19.02 -19.63 -11.09
CA SER A 80 18.48 -20.34 -12.25
C SER A 80 17.86 -19.40 -13.28
N ASP A 81 17.95 -19.82 -14.53
CA ASP A 81 17.28 -19.22 -15.70
C ASP A 81 16.42 -20.32 -16.34
N ILE A 82 15.10 -20.18 -16.21
CA ILE A 82 14.11 -21.12 -16.71
C ILE A 82 13.56 -20.57 -18.03
N PRO A 83 13.94 -21.14 -19.20
CA PRO A 83 13.40 -20.70 -20.48
C PRO A 83 11.92 -21.07 -20.60
N GLY A 84 11.15 -20.23 -21.27
CA GLY A 84 9.77 -20.49 -21.62
C GLY A 84 9.35 -19.84 -22.94
N PRO A 85 8.04 -19.84 -23.25
CA PRO A 85 7.54 -19.24 -24.48
C PRO A 85 7.88 -17.73 -24.57
N SER A 86 8.16 -17.21 -25.77
CA SER A 86 8.62 -15.83 -25.94
C SER A 86 8.09 -15.12 -27.18
N GLU A 87 7.07 -15.70 -27.84
CA GLU A 87 6.53 -15.17 -29.10
C GLU A 87 5.11 -14.61 -28.93
N ASN A 88 4.78 -13.59 -29.74
CA ASN A 88 3.42 -13.07 -29.94
C ASN A 88 2.69 -12.50 -28.72
N ASP A 89 3.44 -11.99 -27.74
CA ASP A 89 2.94 -11.04 -26.74
C ASP A 89 3.81 -9.76 -26.75
N MET A 90 3.17 -8.62 -26.48
CA MET A 90 3.82 -7.30 -26.52
C MET A 90 4.55 -6.98 -25.21
N TYR A 91 4.04 -7.47 -24.08
CA TYR A 91 4.56 -7.18 -22.74
C TYR A 91 5.50 -8.27 -22.21
N TYR A 92 5.44 -9.46 -22.79
CA TYR A 92 6.08 -10.70 -22.35
C TYR A 92 5.56 -11.17 -20.99
N HIS A 93 4.23 -11.20 -20.89
CA HIS A 93 3.49 -11.49 -19.67
C HIS A 93 3.77 -12.89 -19.11
N ARG A 94 4.08 -12.96 -17.82
CA ARG A 94 4.18 -14.18 -17.02
C ARG A 94 3.66 -13.90 -15.63
N ASP A 95 3.02 -14.90 -15.05
CA ASP A 95 2.56 -14.90 -13.67
C ASP A 95 2.99 -16.20 -12.98
N TYR A 96 3.15 -16.12 -11.66
CA TYR A 96 3.80 -17.13 -10.84
C TYR A 96 2.98 -17.40 -9.58
N LYS A 97 2.90 -18.68 -9.20
CA LYS A 97 2.45 -19.10 -7.87
C LYS A 97 3.24 -20.32 -7.42
N THR A 98 3.33 -20.50 -6.10
CA THR A 98 4.02 -21.63 -5.47
C THR A 98 3.04 -22.49 -4.66
N ASN A 99 3.27 -23.81 -4.61
CA ASN A 99 2.65 -24.73 -3.65
C ASN A 99 3.75 -25.61 -3.05
N GLY A 100 4.11 -25.37 -1.79
CA GLY A 100 5.34 -25.92 -1.23
C GLY A 100 6.56 -25.58 -2.12
N ASP A 101 7.37 -26.58 -2.45
CA ASP A 101 8.58 -26.40 -3.26
C ASP A 101 8.32 -26.43 -4.77
N ILE A 102 7.06 -26.29 -5.23
CA ILE A 102 6.74 -26.30 -6.65
C ILE A 102 6.33 -24.91 -7.10
N LEU A 103 7.02 -24.39 -8.13
CA LEU A 103 6.68 -23.17 -8.83
C LEU A 103 5.90 -23.49 -10.10
N TYR A 104 4.76 -22.81 -10.26
CA TYR A 104 3.88 -22.89 -11.42
C TYR A 104 3.91 -21.56 -12.16
N ILE A 105 4.08 -21.63 -13.49
CA ILE A 105 4.28 -20.45 -14.34
C ILE A 105 3.28 -20.49 -15.50
N VAL A 106 2.46 -19.45 -15.64
CA VAL A 106 1.63 -19.23 -16.82
C VAL A 106 2.12 -18.03 -17.63
N ASN A 107 1.66 -17.93 -18.87
CA ASN A 107 2.07 -16.87 -19.78
C ASN A 107 1.09 -16.68 -20.95
N GLU A 108 1.15 -15.49 -21.55
CA GLU A 108 0.40 -15.15 -22.77
C GLU A 108 1.18 -15.37 -24.07
N MET A 109 2.40 -15.89 -23.96
CA MET A 109 3.24 -16.13 -25.12
C MET A 109 2.89 -17.44 -25.83
N THR A 110 3.37 -17.52 -27.06
CA THR A 110 3.35 -18.73 -27.89
C THR A 110 4.79 -19.19 -28.17
N GLY A 111 4.92 -20.37 -28.77
CA GLY A 111 6.21 -20.96 -29.12
C GLY A 111 6.34 -22.37 -28.55
N ASP A 112 7.57 -22.73 -28.22
CA ASP A 112 7.85 -23.97 -27.49
C ASP A 112 7.42 -23.83 -26.03
N ASP A 113 6.97 -24.93 -25.44
CA ASP A 113 6.67 -25.04 -24.01
C ASP A 113 5.48 -24.19 -23.50
N VAL A 114 4.47 -24.03 -24.36
CA VAL A 114 3.20 -23.36 -24.02
C VAL A 114 2.37 -24.23 -23.08
N GLY A 115 1.77 -23.59 -22.08
CA GLY A 115 0.98 -24.21 -21.02
C GLY A 115 1.38 -23.65 -19.67
N MET A 116 1.08 -24.39 -18.61
CA MET A 116 1.57 -24.10 -17.26
C MET A 116 2.88 -24.86 -17.04
N GLN A 117 4.00 -24.14 -16.97
CA GLN A 117 5.31 -24.75 -16.66
C GLN A 117 5.32 -25.12 -15.16
N VAL A 118 5.89 -26.28 -14.84
CA VAL A 118 5.98 -26.80 -13.46
C VAL A 118 7.44 -27.02 -13.10
N ILE A 119 7.92 -26.34 -12.07
CA ILE A 119 9.33 -26.31 -11.67
C ILE A 119 9.44 -26.80 -10.22
N ASP A 120 10.18 -27.87 -10.00
CA ASP A 120 10.53 -28.39 -8.67
C ASP A 120 11.74 -27.64 -8.12
N LEU A 121 11.52 -26.92 -7.01
CA LEU A 121 12.50 -26.10 -6.29
C LEU A 121 13.16 -26.85 -5.12
N SER A 122 12.70 -28.05 -4.77
CA SER A 122 13.22 -28.83 -3.63
C SER A 122 14.73 -29.17 -3.68
N PRO A 123 15.44 -29.13 -4.83
CA PRO A 123 16.90 -29.25 -4.83
C PRO A 123 17.63 -28.05 -4.20
N LEU A 124 16.99 -26.88 -4.07
CA LEU A 124 17.58 -25.71 -3.44
C LEU A 124 17.90 -25.95 -1.94
N PRO A 125 18.91 -25.29 -1.38
CA PRO A 125 19.91 -24.45 -2.04
C PRO A 125 21.08 -25.26 -2.63
N ASN A 126 21.06 -26.59 -2.52
CA ASN A 126 22.22 -27.46 -2.77
C ASN A 126 22.30 -28.03 -4.19
N GLY A 127 21.31 -27.71 -5.03
CA GLY A 127 21.16 -28.17 -6.40
C GLY A 127 20.37 -27.17 -7.24
N GLU A 128 20.17 -27.52 -8.50
CA GLU A 128 19.43 -26.69 -9.46
C GLU A 128 17.95 -27.05 -9.48
N PRO A 129 17.03 -26.08 -9.64
CA PRO A 129 15.62 -26.35 -9.91
C PRO A 129 15.42 -27.31 -11.09
N ILE A 130 14.42 -28.18 -11.00
CA ILE A 130 14.12 -29.20 -12.00
C ILE A 130 12.82 -28.83 -12.72
N LYS A 131 12.90 -28.62 -14.03
CA LYS A 131 11.71 -28.43 -14.86
C LYS A 131 11.04 -29.78 -15.14
N LEU A 132 9.82 -29.95 -14.65
CA LEU A 132 8.96 -31.10 -14.92
C LEU A 132 8.26 -30.93 -16.29
N ASP A 133 7.43 -31.90 -16.65
CA ASP A 133 6.60 -31.82 -17.85
C ASP A 133 5.58 -30.67 -17.74
N THR A 134 5.59 -29.77 -18.71
CA THR A 134 4.62 -28.66 -18.80
C THR A 134 3.20 -29.18 -18.94
N TYR A 135 2.29 -28.67 -18.12
CA TYR A 135 0.88 -28.99 -18.21
C TYR A 135 0.24 -28.29 -19.42
N THR A 136 -0.08 -29.07 -20.45
CA THR A 136 -0.64 -28.55 -21.72
C THR A 136 -2.17 -28.53 -21.74
N GLY A 137 -2.84 -28.72 -20.60
CA GLY A 137 -4.30 -28.64 -20.52
C GLY A 137 -4.82 -27.21 -20.67
N VAL A 138 -3.94 -26.21 -20.54
CA VAL A 138 -4.17 -24.80 -20.88
C VAL A 138 -3.19 -24.39 -21.99
N GLY A 139 -3.58 -23.42 -22.81
CA GLY A 139 -2.70 -22.83 -23.81
C GLY A 139 -1.98 -21.61 -23.26
N ARG A 140 -2.48 -20.43 -23.62
CA ARG A 140 -2.09 -19.15 -23.04
C ARG A 140 -3.02 -18.83 -21.87
N SER A 141 -2.48 -18.19 -20.85
CA SER A 141 -3.22 -17.76 -19.67
C SER A 141 -2.52 -16.52 -19.11
N HIS A 142 -3.29 -15.50 -18.75
CA HIS A 142 -2.78 -14.28 -18.17
C HIS A 142 -2.33 -14.55 -16.73
N ASN A 143 -3.20 -15.18 -15.93
CA ASN A 143 -2.97 -15.36 -14.50
C ASN A 143 -3.30 -16.78 -14.00
N LEU A 144 -2.72 -17.17 -12.87
CA LEU A 144 -3.13 -18.33 -12.10
C LEU A 144 -3.19 -18.01 -10.61
N TRP A 145 -4.06 -18.73 -9.91
CA TRP A 145 -4.10 -18.78 -8.45
C TRP A 145 -3.90 -20.20 -7.95
N ILE A 146 -3.22 -20.34 -6.82
CA ILE A 146 -3.06 -21.61 -6.12
C ILE A 146 -3.79 -21.51 -4.78
N ASP A 147 -4.75 -22.40 -4.61
CA ASP A 147 -5.35 -22.67 -3.32
C ASP A 147 -4.53 -23.77 -2.63
N GLU A 148 -3.63 -23.36 -1.72
CA GLU A 148 -2.71 -24.28 -1.04
C GLU A 148 -3.44 -25.29 -0.13
N ALA A 149 -4.63 -24.95 0.38
CA ALA A 149 -5.38 -25.82 1.28
C ALA A 149 -6.00 -27.01 0.54
N SER A 150 -6.46 -26.78 -0.69
CA SER A 150 -7.05 -27.81 -1.56
C SER A 150 -6.06 -28.41 -2.58
N GLU A 151 -4.88 -27.80 -2.73
CA GLU A 151 -3.90 -28.12 -3.78
C GLU A 151 -4.50 -28.02 -5.18
N TYR A 152 -5.29 -26.96 -5.42
CA TYR A 152 -5.90 -26.66 -6.71
C TYR A 152 -5.29 -25.40 -7.33
N ALA A 153 -4.91 -25.50 -8.60
CA ALA A 153 -4.58 -24.35 -9.44
C ALA A 153 -5.82 -23.91 -10.23
N PHE A 154 -6.19 -22.65 -10.07
CA PHE A 154 -7.22 -21.97 -10.85
C PHE A 154 -6.52 -21.17 -11.94
N ILE A 155 -6.67 -21.61 -13.19
CA ILE A 155 -5.93 -21.08 -14.32
C ILE A 155 -6.92 -20.39 -15.26
N GLU A 156 -6.70 -19.09 -15.48
CA GLU A 156 -7.53 -18.29 -16.37
C GLU A 156 -7.45 -18.83 -17.81
N ASN A 157 -8.58 -18.86 -18.51
CA ASN A 157 -8.68 -19.45 -19.83
C ASN A 157 -9.80 -18.81 -20.65
N SER A 158 -9.84 -19.08 -21.96
CA SER A 158 -10.84 -18.49 -22.83
C SER A 158 -12.20 -19.21 -22.75
N TYR A 159 -13.27 -18.44 -22.99
CA TYR A 159 -14.62 -18.95 -23.22
C TYR A 159 -14.64 -20.15 -24.19
N PRO A 160 -15.41 -21.23 -23.93
CA PRO A 160 -16.42 -21.34 -22.88
C PRO A 160 -15.95 -21.87 -21.52
N ASP A 161 -14.67 -22.22 -21.38
CA ASP A 161 -14.10 -22.78 -20.15
C ASP A 161 -13.27 -21.69 -19.46
N ASN A 162 -13.93 -20.65 -18.95
CA ASN A 162 -13.31 -19.38 -18.60
C ASN A 162 -12.23 -19.49 -17.49
N ILE A 163 -12.34 -20.50 -16.62
CA ILE A 163 -11.31 -20.81 -15.62
C ILE A 163 -11.19 -22.32 -15.51
N LYS A 164 -10.00 -22.86 -15.68
CA LYS A 164 -9.73 -24.29 -15.47
C LYS A 164 -9.27 -24.53 -14.04
N VAL A 165 -9.81 -25.57 -13.41
CA VAL A 165 -9.38 -25.97 -12.06
C VAL A 165 -8.65 -27.29 -12.13
N VAL A 166 -7.40 -27.28 -11.71
CA VAL A 166 -6.43 -28.36 -11.88
C VAL A 166 -5.94 -28.82 -10.52
N ASP A 167 -6.10 -30.10 -10.22
CA ASP A 167 -5.47 -30.75 -9.08
C ASP A 167 -3.97 -30.85 -9.32
N ILE A 168 -3.22 -30.22 -8.42
CA ILE A 168 -1.76 -30.12 -8.45
C ILE A 168 -1.08 -30.89 -7.31
N SER A 169 -1.83 -31.70 -6.54
CA SER A 169 -1.30 -32.56 -5.46
C SER A 169 -0.22 -33.55 -5.94
N ASN A 170 -0.21 -33.84 -7.25
CA ASN A 170 0.91 -34.50 -7.92
C ASN A 170 1.49 -33.59 -9.02
N PRO A 171 2.60 -32.87 -8.75
CA PRO A 171 3.18 -31.92 -9.71
C PRO A 171 3.74 -32.59 -10.97
N GLU A 172 4.08 -33.89 -10.94
CA GLU A 172 4.51 -34.63 -12.14
C GLU A 172 3.35 -34.93 -13.10
N ASN A 173 2.11 -34.91 -12.60
CA ASN A 173 0.92 -35.18 -13.42
C ASN A 173 -0.30 -34.42 -12.88
N PRO A 174 -0.38 -33.09 -13.13
CA PRO A 174 -1.56 -32.29 -12.79
C PRO A 174 -2.79 -32.72 -13.62
N ILE A 175 -3.97 -32.69 -13.02
CA ILE A 175 -5.22 -33.18 -13.65
C ILE A 175 -6.33 -32.14 -13.52
N GLN A 176 -6.99 -31.78 -14.63
CA GLN A 176 -8.18 -30.94 -14.56
C GLN A 176 -9.32 -31.66 -13.83
N VAL A 177 -9.83 -31.05 -12.75
CA VAL A 177 -10.91 -31.59 -11.90
C VAL A 177 -12.19 -30.76 -11.95
N GLY A 178 -12.10 -29.50 -12.39
CA GLY A 178 -13.24 -28.58 -12.48
C GLY A 178 -13.06 -27.51 -13.54
N THR A 179 -14.09 -26.68 -13.71
CA THR A 179 -14.05 -25.50 -14.59
C THR A 179 -15.17 -24.53 -14.21
N PHE A 180 -14.89 -23.24 -14.35
CA PHE A 180 -15.94 -22.22 -14.48
C PHE A 180 -16.27 -22.15 -15.97
N SER A 181 -17.55 -22.30 -16.33
CA SER A 181 -17.93 -22.46 -17.73
C SER A 181 -19.18 -21.69 -18.10
N GLY A 182 -19.36 -21.46 -19.40
CA GLY A 182 -20.51 -20.73 -19.91
C GLY A 182 -20.50 -19.30 -19.38
N ASN A 183 -21.44 -19.00 -18.49
CA ASN A 183 -21.61 -17.65 -17.93
C ASN A 183 -20.78 -17.39 -16.66
N ASP A 184 -20.14 -18.42 -16.10
CA ASP A 184 -19.38 -18.27 -14.87
C ASP A 184 -17.96 -17.79 -15.15
N GLY A 185 -17.56 -16.68 -14.53
CA GLY A 185 -16.22 -16.11 -14.68
C GLY A 185 -15.87 -15.66 -16.10
N ILE A 186 -16.83 -15.18 -16.90
CA ILE A 186 -16.56 -14.77 -18.30
C ILE A 186 -15.48 -13.69 -18.34
N ASP A 187 -14.50 -13.86 -19.24
CA ASP A 187 -13.38 -12.93 -19.39
C ASP A 187 -12.66 -12.70 -18.06
N CYS A 188 -12.54 -13.77 -17.25
CA CYS A 188 -11.71 -13.79 -16.06
C CYS A 188 -10.34 -13.18 -16.39
N HIS A 189 -9.84 -12.34 -15.52
CA HIS A 189 -8.49 -11.81 -15.57
C HIS A 189 -7.67 -12.35 -14.41
N ASP A 190 -8.28 -12.41 -13.23
CA ASP A 190 -7.66 -12.86 -11.99
C ASP A 190 -8.69 -13.51 -11.06
N ILE A 191 -8.22 -14.35 -10.15
CA ILE A 191 -9.02 -15.08 -9.19
C ILE A 191 -8.27 -15.21 -7.86
N TYR A 192 -8.97 -14.98 -6.76
CA TYR A 192 -8.48 -15.24 -5.40
C TYR A 192 -9.44 -16.20 -4.71
N THR A 193 -8.92 -17.18 -3.96
CA THR A 193 -9.76 -18.11 -3.18
C THR A 193 -9.45 -18.06 -1.69
N ARG A 194 -10.48 -18.22 -0.88
CA ARG A 194 -10.36 -18.44 0.57
C ARG A 194 -11.62 -19.07 1.13
N ASP A 195 -11.47 -20.07 2.00
CA ASP A 195 -12.57 -20.69 2.75
C ASP A 195 -13.76 -21.16 1.89
N ASP A 196 -13.50 -21.89 0.80
CA ASP A 196 -14.50 -22.33 -0.19
C ASP A 196 -15.21 -21.20 -0.97
N PHE A 197 -14.67 -19.98 -0.96
CA PHE A 197 -15.11 -18.89 -1.84
C PHE A 197 -14.07 -18.57 -2.90
N ALA A 198 -14.54 -18.19 -4.10
CA ALA A 198 -13.73 -17.58 -5.14
C ALA A 198 -14.19 -16.15 -5.43
N TYR A 199 -13.22 -15.24 -5.51
CA TYR A 199 -13.38 -13.84 -5.85
C TYR A 199 -12.78 -13.64 -7.23
N VAL A 200 -13.64 -13.51 -8.23
CA VAL A 200 -13.26 -13.53 -9.64
C VAL A 200 -13.33 -12.13 -10.22
N SER A 201 -12.23 -11.67 -10.82
CA SER A 201 -12.17 -10.42 -11.58
C SER A 201 -12.52 -10.70 -13.03
N GLU A 202 -13.74 -10.38 -13.44
CA GLU A 202 -14.23 -10.60 -14.80
C GLU A 202 -13.98 -9.37 -15.66
N GLY A 203 -12.73 -9.24 -16.14
CA GLY A 203 -12.17 -8.02 -16.71
C GLY A 203 -13.02 -7.32 -17.75
N TRP A 204 -13.26 -7.97 -18.89
CA TRP A 204 -14.04 -7.37 -19.99
C TRP A 204 -15.55 -7.43 -19.75
N SER A 205 -16.00 -8.22 -18.78
CA SER A 205 -17.38 -8.21 -18.29
C SER A 205 -17.66 -7.02 -17.35
N ASN A 206 -16.62 -6.32 -16.88
CA ASN A 206 -16.67 -5.16 -15.98
C ASN A 206 -17.40 -5.49 -14.67
N GLN A 207 -17.07 -6.63 -14.06
CA GLN A 207 -17.61 -7.00 -12.75
C GLN A 207 -16.60 -7.81 -11.93
N PHE A 208 -16.76 -7.76 -10.61
CA PHE A 208 -16.17 -8.73 -9.69
C PHE A 208 -17.27 -9.67 -9.20
N SER A 209 -17.01 -10.95 -9.14
CA SER A 209 -18.00 -11.95 -8.74
C SER A 209 -17.51 -12.79 -7.57
N ILE A 210 -18.43 -13.13 -6.67
CA ILE A 210 -18.19 -13.97 -5.51
C ILE A 210 -18.91 -15.29 -5.73
N TYR A 211 -18.15 -16.39 -5.72
CA TYR A 211 -18.65 -17.74 -5.94
C TYR A 211 -18.48 -18.60 -4.69
N ASP A 212 -19.44 -19.48 -4.41
CA ASP A 212 -19.25 -20.68 -3.58
C ASP A 212 -18.61 -21.76 -4.46
N ILE A 213 -17.46 -22.27 -4.03
CA ILE A 213 -16.66 -23.30 -4.72
C ILE A 213 -16.50 -24.57 -3.88
N SER A 214 -17.34 -24.76 -2.86
CA SER A 214 -17.33 -25.97 -2.02
C SER A 214 -17.54 -27.27 -2.82
N ASP A 215 -18.21 -27.17 -3.98
CA ASP A 215 -18.18 -28.18 -5.04
C ASP A 215 -17.60 -27.58 -6.32
N ILE A 216 -16.32 -27.85 -6.59
CA ILE A 216 -15.62 -27.30 -7.75
C ILE A 216 -16.16 -27.82 -9.10
N SER A 217 -17.00 -28.85 -9.08
CA SER A 217 -17.68 -29.33 -10.29
C SER A 217 -18.93 -28.52 -10.64
N ASP A 218 -19.42 -27.68 -9.71
CA ASP A 218 -20.60 -26.81 -9.87
C ASP A 218 -20.43 -25.49 -9.08
N PRO A 219 -19.53 -24.57 -9.49
CA PRO A 219 -19.39 -23.27 -8.84
C PRO A 219 -20.69 -22.46 -8.85
N ILE A 220 -21.06 -21.85 -7.72
CA ILE A 220 -22.32 -21.11 -7.58
C ILE A 220 -22.04 -19.62 -7.38
N SER A 221 -22.46 -18.78 -8.34
CA SER A 221 -22.39 -17.32 -8.18
C SER A 221 -23.33 -16.85 -7.07
N LEU A 222 -22.78 -16.15 -6.07
CA LEU A 222 -23.52 -15.63 -4.90
C LEU A 222 -23.85 -14.15 -5.05
N ALA A 223 -22.89 -13.36 -5.53
CA ALA A 223 -23.03 -11.93 -5.71
C ALA A 223 -22.08 -11.43 -6.80
N SER A 224 -22.37 -10.25 -7.34
CA SER A 224 -21.46 -9.53 -8.21
C SER A 224 -21.48 -8.03 -7.93
N ILE A 225 -20.35 -7.39 -8.19
CA ILE A 225 -20.11 -5.96 -8.07
C ILE A 225 -19.84 -5.44 -9.48
N SER A 226 -20.79 -4.73 -10.06
CA SER A 226 -20.59 -4.10 -11.37
C SER A 226 -19.68 -2.89 -11.24
N VAL A 227 -18.72 -2.79 -12.15
CA VAL A 227 -17.75 -1.70 -12.20
C VAL A 227 -17.70 -1.06 -13.59
N ILE A 228 -16.89 -0.02 -13.77
CA ILE A 228 -16.88 0.79 -15.02
C ILE A 228 -15.59 0.66 -15.81
N GLY A 229 -14.50 0.26 -15.17
CA GLY A 229 -13.21 -0.05 -15.78
C GLY A 229 -13.00 -1.56 -15.94
N TYR A 230 -11.79 -1.89 -16.39
CA TYR A 230 -11.34 -3.26 -16.55
C TYR A 230 -11.11 -3.91 -15.18
N ALA A 231 -11.98 -4.86 -14.79
CA ALA A 231 -11.87 -5.55 -13.51
C ALA A 231 -10.61 -6.42 -13.47
N HIS A 232 -9.60 -6.00 -12.71
CA HIS A 232 -8.24 -6.52 -12.86
C HIS A 232 -7.89 -7.52 -11.77
N ASN A 233 -7.86 -7.08 -10.51
CA ASN A 233 -7.46 -7.92 -9.40
C ASN A 233 -8.38 -7.68 -8.19
N ALA A 234 -8.56 -8.72 -7.38
CA ALA A 234 -9.38 -8.69 -6.18
C ALA A 234 -8.71 -9.49 -5.06
N TRP A 235 -8.71 -8.94 -3.85
CA TRP A 235 -8.12 -9.58 -2.68
C TRP A 235 -8.93 -9.27 -1.43
N LEU A 236 -9.07 -10.25 -0.55
CA LEU A 236 -9.89 -10.13 0.65
C LEU A 236 -9.05 -9.70 1.87
N ASN A 237 -9.55 -8.76 2.67
CA ASN A 237 -8.87 -8.41 3.92
C ASN A 237 -8.78 -9.60 4.88
N ASP A 238 -7.92 -9.53 5.89
CA ASP A 238 -7.63 -10.68 6.75
C ASP A 238 -8.85 -11.13 7.56
N SER A 239 -9.72 -10.17 7.92
CA SER A 239 -10.98 -10.46 8.61
C SER A 239 -12.06 -11.09 7.74
N GLY A 240 -11.93 -11.06 6.40
CA GLY A 240 -12.92 -11.60 5.47
C GLY A 240 -14.18 -10.76 5.31
N THR A 241 -14.09 -9.50 5.67
CA THR A 241 -15.23 -8.57 5.72
C THR A 241 -15.23 -7.57 4.58
N HIS A 242 -14.05 -7.27 4.03
CA HIS A 242 -13.89 -6.29 2.96
C HIS A 242 -13.15 -6.88 1.77
N LEU A 243 -13.72 -6.74 0.58
CA LEU A 243 -13.08 -7.06 -0.68
C LEU A 243 -12.40 -5.81 -1.23
N ILE A 244 -11.12 -5.92 -1.54
CA ILE A 244 -10.34 -4.86 -2.17
C ILE A 244 -10.20 -5.19 -3.64
N THR A 245 -10.50 -4.23 -4.51
CA THR A 245 -10.53 -4.43 -5.96
C THR A 245 -9.74 -3.35 -6.68
N THR A 246 -9.00 -3.73 -7.72
CA THR A 246 -8.38 -2.80 -8.66
C THR A 246 -9.08 -2.88 -10.02
N GLU A 247 -9.35 -1.72 -10.60
CA GLU A 247 -9.75 -1.60 -12.00
C GLU A 247 -8.57 -0.96 -12.75
N GLU A 248 -7.93 -1.71 -13.65
CA GLU A 248 -6.75 -1.24 -14.39
C GLU A 248 -7.20 -0.29 -15.51
N THR A 249 -7.66 0.89 -15.12
CA THR A 249 -8.23 1.89 -16.00
C THR A 249 -7.92 3.28 -15.47
N ASP A 250 -7.50 4.18 -16.36
CA ASP A 250 -7.11 5.55 -16.03
C ASP A 250 -8.20 6.28 -15.22
N LEU A 251 -7.79 6.95 -14.14
CA LEU A 251 -8.63 7.69 -13.19
C LEU A 251 -9.58 6.82 -12.34
N ILE A 252 -9.41 5.50 -12.34
CA ILE A 252 -10.21 4.61 -11.50
C ILE A 252 -9.40 4.17 -10.29
N SER A 253 -9.97 4.42 -9.11
CA SER A 253 -9.37 4.11 -7.81
C SER A 253 -9.40 2.62 -7.47
N VAL A 254 -8.45 2.22 -6.63
CA VAL A 254 -8.54 0.99 -5.81
C VAL A 254 -9.69 1.16 -4.84
N LYS A 255 -10.57 0.16 -4.72
CA LYS A 255 -11.81 0.26 -3.95
C LYS A 255 -11.85 -0.76 -2.83
N ILE A 256 -12.43 -0.36 -1.70
CA ILE A 256 -12.65 -1.21 -0.52
C ILE A 256 -14.16 -1.37 -0.34
N TRP A 257 -14.64 -2.59 -0.52
CA TRP A 257 -16.07 -2.93 -0.47
C TRP A 257 -16.39 -3.73 0.80
N ASP A 258 -17.39 -3.32 1.58
CA ASP A 258 -17.96 -4.16 2.64
C ASP A 258 -18.82 -5.26 1.99
N ILE A 259 -18.45 -6.52 2.25
CA ILE A 259 -19.11 -7.71 1.70
C ILE A 259 -19.77 -8.59 2.77
N GLN A 260 -19.93 -8.10 4.01
CA GLN A 260 -20.53 -8.89 5.10
C GLN A 260 -21.98 -9.31 4.82
N ASP A 261 -22.71 -8.51 4.03
CA ASP A 261 -24.02 -8.86 3.47
C ASP A 261 -23.93 -8.88 1.94
N LEU A 262 -23.81 -10.07 1.36
CA LEU A 262 -23.74 -10.26 -0.10
C LEU A 262 -24.99 -9.76 -0.85
N GLY A 263 -26.13 -9.58 -0.16
CA GLY A 263 -27.32 -8.95 -0.72
C GLY A 263 -27.28 -7.43 -0.73
N ASN A 264 -26.30 -6.82 -0.06
CA ASN A 264 -26.13 -5.38 0.11
C ASN A 264 -24.64 -5.00 0.27
N ILE A 265 -23.85 -5.22 -0.78
CA ILE A 265 -22.43 -4.83 -0.84
C ILE A 265 -22.34 -3.31 -1.02
N ASN A 266 -21.47 -2.65 -0.24
CA ASN A 266 -21.30 -1.20 -0.29
C ASN A 266 -19.83 -0.80 -0.45
N LEU A 267 -19.58 0.23 -1.26
CA LEU A 267 -18.28 0.88 -1.31
C LEU A 267 -18.06 1.67 -0.01
N VAL A 268 -16.98 1.38 0.70
CA VAL A 268 -16.62 2.00 1.98
C VAL A 268 -15.69 3.19 1.74
N SER A 269 -14.63 2.97 0.98
CA SER A 269 -13.63 3.98 0.64
C SER A 269 -12.85 3.59 -0.61
N ASP A 270 -11.96 4.48 -1.03
CA ASP A 270 -11.07 4.26 -2.16
C ASP A 270 -9.70 4.93 -1.96
N TYR A 271 -8.74 4.53 -2.78
CA TYR A 271 -7.41 5.12 -2.87
C TYR A 271 -6.95 5.16 -4.32
N LEU A 272 -6.22 6.21 -4.70
CA LEU A 272 -5.58 6.31 -6.00
C LEU A 272 -4.26 7.08 -5.88
N GLY A 273 -3.17 6.45 -6.34
CA GLY A 273 -1.85 7.06 -6.42
C GLY A 273 -1.76 8.16 -7.47
N GLU A 274 -0.65 8.89 -7.48
CA GLU A 274 -0.48 10.14 -8.22
C GLU A 274 -0.55 9.94 -9.76
N ASN A 275 -0.18 8.75 -10.24
CA ASN A 275 -0.27 8.42 -11.67
C ASN A 275 -1.69 8.14 -12.16
N ASN A 276 -2.67 8.01 -11.27
CA ASN A 276 -4.06 7.67 -11.55
C ASN A 276 -4.32 6.30 -12.19
N LEU A 277 -3.41 5.34 -12.01
CA LEU A 277 -3.56 3.98 -12.55
C LEU A 277 -2.91 2.94 -11.62
N ALA A 278 -3.75 2.15 -10.94
CA ALA A 278 -3.32 1.00 -10.14
C ALA A 278 -3.33 -0.28 -10.99
N HIS A 279 -2.44 -1.22 -10.67
CA HIS A 279 -2.38 -2.53 -11.30
C HIS A 279 -2.89 -3.63 -10.35
N ASN A 280 -2.02 -4.25 -9.55
CA ASN A 280 -2.39 -5.28 -8.58
C ASN A 280 -2.36 -4.76 -7.16
N VAL A 281 -3.19 -5.37 -6.31
CA VAL A 281 -3.14 -5.21 -4.87
C VAL A 281 -2.98 -6.57 -4.19
N HIS A 282 -2.09 -6.62 -3.21
CA HIS A 282 -2.00 -7.71 -2.25
C HIS A 282 -2.40 -7.18 -0.87
N VAL A 283 -3.05 -8.01 -0.06
CA VAL A 283 -3.30 -7.68 1.35
C VAL A 283 -2.34 -8.47 2.25
N MET A 284 -1.70 -7.77 3.18
CA MET A 284 -0.86 -8.35 4.23
C MET A 284 -1.07 -7.56 5.53
N ASP A 285 -1.63 -8.20 6.56
CA ASP A 285 -1.86 -7.61 7.90
C ASP A 285 -2.66 -6.29 7.85
N ASP A 286 -3.80 -6.31 7.16
CA ASP A 286 -4.63 -5.13 6.84
C ASP A 286 -3.87 -3.98 6.14
N GLN A 287 -2.79 -4.30 5.42
CA GLN A 287 -2.10 -3.37 4.52
C GLN A 287 -2.29 -3.77 3.07
N LEU A 288 -2.60 -2.79 2.22
CA LEU A 288 -2.65 -2.92 0.77
C LEU A 288 -1.28 -2.61 0.21
N ILE A 289 -0.65 -3.60 -0.41
CA ILE A 289 0.58 -3.44 -1.17
C ILE A 289 0.18 -3.35 -2.63
N ILE A 290 0.33 -2.16 -3.20
CA ILE A 290 -0.16 -1.84 -4.54
C ILE A 290 1.04 -1.65 -5.47
N SER A 291 1.07 -2.39 -6.57
CA SER A 291 1.91 -2.04 -7.71
C SER A 291 1.22 -0.95 -8.53
N HIS A 292 1.84 0.23 -8.54
CA HIS A 292 1.21 1.47 -9.00
C HIS A 292 2.01 2.10 -10.15
N TYR A 293 2.46 1.26 -11.09
CA TYR A 293 3.13 1.66 -12.34
C TYR A 293 4.19 2.75 -12.12
N THR A 294 3.99 3.92 -12.70
CA THR A 294 4.95 5.02 -12.74
C THR A 294 5.17 5.70 -11.40
N THR A 295 4.40 5.35 -10.36
CA THR A 295 4.60 5.79 -8.96
C THR A 295 5.19 4.69 -8.06
N GLY A 296 5.56 3.55 -8.64
CA GLY A 296 6.21 2.46 -7.91
C GLY A 296 5.27 1.66 -7.01
N VAL A 297 5.76 1.34 -5.81
CA VAL A 297 5.04 0.60 -4.78
C VAL A 297 4.39 1.58 -3.81
N LYS A 298 3.11 1.38 -3.51
CA LYS A 298 2.36 2.13 -2.50
C LYS A 298 1.83 1.18 -1.42
N ILE A 299 1.96 1.56 -0.15
CA ILE A 299 1.43 0.77 0.98
C ILE A 299 0.40 1.58 1.74
N ILE A 300 -0.84 1.06 1.79
CA ILE A 300 -2.00 1.69 2.41
C ILE A 300 -2.48 0.84 3.57
N ASP A 301 -2.52 1.37 4.78
CA ASP A 301 -3.11 0.69 5.92
C ASP A 301 -4.63 0.92 5.93
N ILE A 302 -5.39 -0.17 6.00
CA ILE A 302 -6.85 -0.23 5.96
C ILE A 302 -7.46 -0.76 7.27
N PHE A 303 -6.73 -0.68 8.38
CA PHE A 303 -7.23 -1.05 9.71
C PHE A 303 -8.56 -0.35 10.04
N ASP A 304 -8.68 0.92 9.67
CA ASP A 304 -9.98 1.59 9.53
C ASP A 304 -10.32 1.71 8.03
N PRO A 305 -11.18 0.82 7.49
CA PRO A 305 -11.49 0.80 6.07
C PRO A 305 -12.27 2.04 5.61
N GLU A 306 -12.88 2.81 6.52
CA GLU A 306 -13.52 4.09 6.18
C GLU A 306 -12.50 5.22 5.98
N ASN A 307 -11.31 5.11 6.57
CA ASN A 307 -10.29 6.15 6.58
C ASN A 307 -8.89 5.60 6.27
N PRO A 308 -8.67 5.00 5.09
CA PRO A 308 -7.39 4.40 4.72
C PRO A 308 -6.26 5.43 4.70
N VAL A 309 -5.05 5.01 5.06
CA VAL A 309 -3.87 5.90 5.16
C VAL A 309 -2.70 5.32 4.39
N GLU A 310 -2.14 6.09 3.46
CA GLU A 310 -0.84 5.78 2.85
C GLU A 310 0.26 5.89 3.90
N VAL A 311 0.88 4.76 4.23
CA VAL A 311 1.87 4.62 5.31
C VAL A 311 3.29 4.47 4.78
N ALA A 312 3.47 4.06 3.53
CA ALA A 312 4.78 3.93 2.91
C ALA A 312 4.70 4.00 1.38
N ALA A 313 5.77 4.44 0.73
CA ALA A 313 5.89 4.45 -0.72
C ALA A 313 7.35 4.33 -1.17
N TYR A 314 7.54 3.69 -2.32
CA TYR A 314 8.83 3.64 -3.00
C TYR A 314 8.65 3.73 -4.52
N ASP A 315 9.19 4.79 -5.12
CA ASP A 315 9.15 5.04 -6.55
C ASP A 315 10.22 4.21 -7.29
N THR A 316 9.77 3.20 -8.05
CA THR A 316 10.62 2.37 -8.91
C THR A 316 10.83 2.99 -10.30
N TYR A 317 10.12 4.07 -10.63
CA TYR A 317 10.10 4.74 -11.93
C TYR A 317 10.30 6.28 -11.79
N PRO A 318 11.49 6.74 -11.42
CA PRO A 318 11.77 8.16 -11.10
C PRO A 318 11.72 9.11 -12.31
N ALA A 319 11.30 8.64 -13.48
CA ALA A 319 11.28 9.44 -14.70
C ALA A 319 10.08 10.40 -14.77
N ASN A 320 8.92 10.04 -14.22
CA ASN A 320 7.68 10.84 -14.15
C ASN A 320 6.52 9.97 -13.63
N ASP A 321 5.48 10.62 -13.10
CA ASP A 321 4.25 9.99 -12.60
C ASP A 321 3.12 10.01 -13.65
N TYR A 322 3.43 9.90 -14.95
CA TYR A 322 2.37 9.93 -15.97
C TYR A 322 1.58 8.62 -15.96
N THR A 323 0.26 8.72 -16.23
CA THR A 323 -0.59 7.54 -16.44
C THR A 323 -0.08 6.66 -17.59
N GLY A 324 -0.25 5.34 -17.44
CA GLY A 324 0.09 4.33 -18.45
C GLY A 324 0.85 3.12 -17.89
N TYR A 325 0.99 2.11 -18.73
CA TYR A 325 1.55 0.79 -18.41
C TYR A 325 3.08 0.79 -18.43
N LYS A 326 3.69 1.52 -17.49
CA LYS A 326 5.14 1.64 -17.30
C LYS A 326 5.47 1.71 -15.81
N GLY A 327 6.65 1.27 -15.43
CA GLY A 327 7.07 1.25 -14.03
C GLY A 327 6.72 -0.08 -13.34
N CYS A 328 6.36 -0.01 -12.06
CA CYS A 328 6.07 -1.17 -11.21
C CYS A 328 4.85 -1.96 -11.71
N TRP A 329 5.10 -3.18 -12.20
CA TRP A 329 4.08 -4.14 -12.63
C TRP A 329 3.69 -5.07 -11.48
N GLY A 330 4.65 -5.74 -10.86
CA GLY A 330 4.40 -6.67 -9.75
C GLY A 330 4.98 -6.16 -8.44
N ALA A 331 4.36 -6.52 -7.32
CA ALA A 331 4.88 -6.28 -5.97
C ALA A 331 4.55 -7.48 -5.08
N TYR A 332 5.56 -8.22 -4.62
CA TYR A 332 5.42 -9.38 -3.74
C TYR A 332 5.82 -9.01 -2.31
N PRO A 333 4.88 -9.01 -1.35
CA PRO A 333 5.17 -8.61 0.03
C PRO A 333 5.41 -9.76 1.01
N PHE A 334 5.25 -11.02 0.59
CA PHE A 334 5.12 -12.16 1.53
C PHE A 334 6.44 -12.87 1.86
N ALA A 335 7.60 -12.23 1.64
CA ALA A 335 8.88 -12.84 1.98
C ALA A 335 9.01 -12.99 3.51
N GLN A 336 9.48 -14.15 4.00
CA GLN A 336 9.57 -14.40 5.45
C GLN A 336 10.61 -13.51 6.13
N ASN A 337 11.60 -13.03 5.38
CA ASN A 337 12.59 -12.07 5.87
C ASN A 337 12.08 -10.62 5.97
N GLY A 338 10.81 -10.34 5.62
CA GLY A 338 10.20 -9.02 5.68
C GLY A 338 10.56 -8.09 4.52
N MET A 339 11.25 -8.60 3.48
CA MET A 339 11.51 -7.83 2.27
C MET A 339 10.28 -7.80 1.35
N LEU A 340 10.20 -6.73 0.55
CA LEU A 340 9.25 -6.60 -0.55
C LEU A 340 10.02 -6.67 -1.87
N TYR A 341 9.54 -7.48 -2.81
CA TYR A 341 10.10 -7.56 -4.15
C TYR A 341 9.19 -6.83 -5.13
N ALA A 342 9.72 -5.97 -5.97
CA ALA A 342 8.94 -5.26 -6.98
C ALA A 342 9.56 -5.43 -8.36
N SER A 343 8.77 -5.77 -9.36
CA SER A 343 9.21 -5.78 -10.75
C SER A 343 8.78 -4.50 -11.45
N ASP A 344 9.77 -3.76 -11.93
CA ASP A 344 9.57 -2.61 -12.80
C ASP A 344 9.87 -3.02 -14.26
N MET A 345 8.91 -2.76 -15.13
CA MET A 345 9.01 -3.12 -16.56
C MET A 345 10.25 -2.54 -17.26
N GLN A 346 10.72 -1.38 -16.80
CA GLN A 346 11.81 -0.62 -17.40
C GLN A 346 13.09 -0.62 -16.56
N ASN A 347 12.98 -0.84 -15.25
CA ASN A 347 14.09 -0.71 -14.33
C ASN A 347 14.47 -2.03 -13.61
N GLY A 348 13.80 -3.14 -13.92
CA GLY A 348 14.18 -4.48 -13.45
C GLY A 348 13.58 -4.86 -12.10
N LEU A 349 14.28 -5.69 -11.34
CA LEU A 349 13.82 -6.18 -10.03
C LEU A 349 14.36 -5.29 -8.91
N PHE A 350 13.47 -4.86 -8.03
CA PHE A 350 13.78 -4.11 -6.82
C PHE A 350 13.60 -5.01 -5.61
N ILE A 351 14.59 -4.98 -4.71
CA ILE A 351 14.54 -5.61 -3.40
C ILE A 351 14.46 -4.47 -2.38
N LEU A 352 13.35 -4.41 -1.67
CA LEU A 352 13.01 -3.35 -0.75
C LEU A 352 12.93 -3.90 0.68
N ASP A 353 13.42 -3.13 1.64
CA ASP A 353 13.28 -3.39 3.07
C ASP A 353 12.12 -2.54 3.58
N TYR A 354 11.03 -3.21 3.95
CA TYR A 354 9.86 -2.56 4.52
C TYR A 354 9.65 -3.04 5.95
N SER A 355 9.87 -2.12 6.89
CA SER A 355 9.45 -2.31 8.27
C SER A 355 8.03 -1.76 8.44
N PRO A 356 7.03 -2.60 8.80
CA PRO A 356 5.63 -2.20 8.84
C PRO A 356 5.37 -0.88 9.58
N LYS A 357 4.71 0.03 8.88
CA LYS A 357 4.17 1.28 9.42
C LYS A 357 2.66 1.22 9.41
N TYR A 358 2.06 1.66 10.50
CA TYR A 358 0.61 1.54 10.73
C TYR A 358 -0.04 2.92 10.75
N ALA A 359 -1.28 3.01 10.30
CA ALA A 359 -2.06 4.24 10.30
C ALA A 359 -2.30 4.77 11.71
N SER A 360 -2.48 6.08 11.82
CA SER A 360 -2.93 6.78 13.02
C SER A 360 -3.67 8.03 12.60
N TRP A 361 -4.67 8.44 13.38
CA TRP A 361 -5.52 9.60 13.07
C TRP A 361 -5.43 10.66 14.16
N ARG A 362 -5.32 11.92 13.74
CA ARG A 362 -5.32 13.10 14.62
C ARG A 362 -6.43 14.03 14.18
N ILE A 363 -7.35 14.29 15.09
CA ILE A 363 -8.53 15.12 14.85
C ILE A 363 -8.56 16.20 15.92
N GLY A 364 -8.77 17.45 15.53
CA GLY A 364 -8.85 18.52 16.52
C GLY A 364 -8.85 19.89 15.89
N ASN A 365 -8.65 20.91 16.70
CA ASN A 365 -8.61 22.29 16.23
C ASN A 365 -7.19 22.85 16.33
N LEU A 366 -6.84 23.69 15.36
CA LEU A 366 -5.61 24.46 15.40
C LEU A 366 -5.92 25.87 15.90
N TYR A 367 -5.15 26.35 16.87
CA TYR A 367 -5.30 27.67 17.47
C TYR A 367 -3.99 28.45 17.44
N ASN A 368 -4.08 29.77 17.44
CA ASN A 368 -2.91 30.64 17.68
C ASN A 368 -2.66 30.84 19.18
N GLU A 369 -1.64 31.64 19.49
CA GLU A 369 -1.25 32.00 20.87
C GLU A 369 -2.36 32.71 21.68
N ASP A 370 -3.33 33.32 20.99
CA ASP A 370 -4.50 34.00 21.57
C ASP A 370 -5.73 33.08 21.73
N GLY A 371 -5.61 31.79 21.39
CA GLY A 371 -6.72 30.83 21.45
C GLY A 371 -7.75 31.00 20.32
N GLN A 372 -7.41 31.74 19.27
CA GLN A 372 -8.26 31.92 18.10
C GLN A 372 -8.04 30.79 17.11
N ALA A 373 -9.14 30.20 16.64
CA ALA A 373 -9.10 29.10 15.69
C ALA A 373 -8.47 29.56 14.36
N LEU A 374 -7.48 28.80 13.89
CA LEU A 374 -6.74 29.08 12.67
C LEU A 374 -7.39 28.38 11.48
N LEU A 375 -7.97 29.18 10.58
CA LEU A 375 -8.78 28.71 9.45
C LEU A 375 -7.97 28.60 8.16
N ASN A 376 -8.26 27.59 7.34
CA ASN A 376 -7.59 27.33 6.06
C ASN A 376 -6.05 27.38 6.19
N VAL A 377 -5.54 26.80 7.28
CA VAL A 377 -4.11 26.65 7.52
C VAL A 377 -3.67 25.30 7.00
N GLU A 378 -2.57 25.31 6.27
CA GLU A 378 -1.90 24.13 5.76
C GLU A 378 -0.98 23.54 6.84
N LEU A 379 -1.07 22.22 7.01
CA LEU A 379 -0.17 21.40 7.81
C LEU A 379 0.58 20.50 6.82
N LYS A 380 1.76 20.93 6.39
CA LYS A 380 2.57 20.23 5.38
C LYS A 380 3.60 19.34 6.06
N SER A 381 3.56 18.04 5.80
CA SER A 381 4.49 17.07 6.39
C SER A 381 5.90 17.21 5.81
N ALA A 382 6.91 17.16 6.68
CA ALA A 382 8.31 17.09 6.25
C ALA A 382 8.71 15.71 5.71
N LEU A 383 7.95 14.65 6.01
CA LEU A 383 8.27 13.27 5.60
C LEU A 383 8.04 13.05 4.10
N ASN A 384 6.87 13.45 3.60
CA ASN A 384 6.40 13.12 2.25
C ASN A 384 5.74 14.31 1.54
N GLU A 385 5.91 15.52 2.08
CA GLU A 385 5.33 16.77 1.54
C GLU A 385 3.79 16.80 1.46
N LYS A 386 3.09 15.82 2.04
CA LYS A 386 1.63 15.78 2.04
C LYS A 386 1.06 16.92 2.89
N SER A 387 0.10 17.63 2.32
CA SER A 387 -0.56 18.77 2.94
C SER A 387 -1.95 18.40 3.46
N PHE A 388 -2.22 18.76 4.70
CA PHE A 388 -3.53 18.71 5.33
C PHE A 388 -4.00 20.14 5.60
N PHE A 389 -5.32 20.34 5.73
CA PHE A 389 -5.87 21.69 5.90
C PHE A 389 -6.87 21.75 7.04
N THR A 390 -6.82 22.85 7.80
CA THR A 390 -7.90 23.19 8.72
C THR A 390 -9.10 23.72 7.94
N ASN A 391 -10.31 23.37 8.39
CA ASN A 391 -11.55 23.82 7.76
C ASN A 391 -11.95 25.25 8.20
N MET A 392 -13.17 25.68 7.83
CA MET A 392 -13.71 27.01 8.17
C MET A 392 -13.98 27.25 9.66
N VAL A 393 -13.85 26.23 10.52
CA VAL A 393 -13.92 26.36 11.98
C VAL A 393 -12.59 26.04 12.68
N GLY A 394 -11.52 25.82 11.91
CA GLY A 394 -10.18 25.55 12.40
C GLY A 394 -9.91 24.08 12.72
N GLN A 395 -10.82 23.18 12.36
CA GLN A 395 -10.67 21.76 12.62
C GLN A 395 -9.82 21.09 11.53
N PHE A 396 -8.86 20.26 11.92
CA PHE A 396 -8.09 19.37 11.05
C PHE A 396 -8.48 17.90 11.28
N ASN A 397 -8.20 17.08 10.26
CA ASN A 397 -8.21 15.62 10.35
C ASN A 397 -6.99 15.11 9.55
N ILE A 398 -6.07 14.44 10.22
CA ILE A 398 -4.81 13.95 9.65
C ILE A 398 -4.75 12.45 9.87
N GLY A 399 -4.74 11.68 8.78
CA GLY A 399 -4.30 10.29 8.77
C GLY A 399 -2.83 10.23 8.34
N PHE A 400 -1.97 9.62 9.17
CA PHE A 400 -0.54 9.52 8.90
C PHE A 400 0.05 8.22 9.46
N PRO A 401 1.17 7.70 8.92
CA PRO A 401 1.89 6.59 9.54
C PRO A 401 2.27 6.91 10.99
N HIS A 402 2.32 5.89 11.84
CA HIS A 402 2.75 6.02 13.23
C HIS A 402 4.21 6.47 13.31
N GLY A 403 4.56 7.18 14.38
CA GLY A 403 5.87 7.78 14.56
C GLY A 403 5.77 9.24 15.00
N GLU A 404 6.88 9.95 14.95
CA GLU A 404 6.95 11.37 15.32
C GLU A 404 7.42 12.15 14.09
N TYR A 405 6.63 13.15 13.67
CA TYR A 405 6.88 13.86 12.42
C TYR A 405 6.71 15.37 12.58
N GLU A 406 7.56 16.11 11.88
CA GLU A 406 7.47 17.56 11.78
C GLU A 406 6.48 17.97 10.69
N PHE A 407 5.68 19.00 10.99
CA PHE A 407 4.76 19.65 10.07
C PHE A 407 5.04 21.14 10.04
N GLU A 408 5.19 21.67 8.83
CA GLU A 408 5.18 23.11 8.58
C GLU A 408 3.74 23.62 8.62
N VAL A 409 3.49 24.63 9.45
CA VAL A 409 2.19 25.25 9.61
C VAL A 409 2.16 26.52 8.77
N ILE A 410 1.46 26.51 7.65
CA ILE A 410 1.54 27.57 6.63
C ILE A 410 0.17 28.23 6.44
N GLN A 411 0.14 29.56 6.41
CA GLN A 411 -1.06 30.31 6.08
C GLN A 411 -0.74 31.41 5.06
N ASN A 412 -1.46 31.42 3.92
CA ASN A 412 -1.22 32.36 2.82
C ASN A 412 0.26 32.42 2.39
N ASP A 413 0.88 31.26 2.18
CA ASP A 413 2.30 31.10 1.80
C ASP A 413 3.31 31.64 2.84
N ILE A 414 2.88 31.88 4.08
CA ILE A 414 3.73 32.29 5.19
C ILE A 414 3.82 31.15 6.20
N LEU A 415 5.04 30.68 6.48
CA LEU A 415 5.32 29.76 7.58
C LEU A 415 5.02 30.46 8.91
N LEU A 416 4.04 29.93 9.64
CA LEU A 416 3.65 30.40 10.96
C LEU A 416 4.47 29.72 12.05
N ASP A 417 4.62 28.40 11.97
CA ASP A 417 5.31 27.58 12.96
C ASP A 417 5.77 26.24 12.35
N THR A 418 6.62 25.51 13.06
CA THR A 418 6.93 24.11 12.80
C THR A 418 6.58 23.31 14.05
N ILE A 419 5.65 22.38 13.91
CA ILE A 419 5.17 21.56 15.03
C ILE A 419 5.56 20.11 14.83
N THR A 420 5.73 19.39 15.95
CA THR A 420 5.94 17.95 15.94
C THR A 420 4.67 17.27 16.42
N ILE A 421 4.16 16.31 15.63
CA ILE A 421 3.00 15.51 16.01
C ILE A 421 3.45 14.06 16.17
N THR A 422 3.12 13.48 17.33
CA THR A 422 3.34 12.05 17.61
C THR A 422 2.07 11.26 17.26
N PHE A 423 2.24 10.21 16.47
CA PHE A 423 1.23 9.29 15.97
C PHE A 423 1.45 7.91 16.57
N THR A 424 0.45 7.39 17.28
CA THR A 424 0.45 6.03 17.84
C THR A 424 -0.30 5.09 16.88
N ALA A 425 0.29 3.93 16.60
CA ALA A 425 -0.29 2.94 15.68
C ALA A 425 -1.74 2.59 16.05
N HIS A 426 -2.61 2.62 15.03
CA HIS A 426 -4.03 2.27 15.09
C HIS A 426 -4.85 3.04 16.13
N GLU A 427 -4.43 4.25 16.48
CA GLU A 427 -5.16 5.13 17.38
C GLU A 427 -5.75 6.35 16.67
N SER A 428 -6.99 6.69 17.04
CA SER A 428 -7.62 7.97 16.71
C SER A 428 -7.63 8.85 17.95
N VAL A 429 -6.91 9.96 17.91
CA VAL A 429 -6.75 10.88 19.04
C VAL A 429 -7.43 12.21 18.72
N ASN A 430 -8.28 12.66 19.65
CA ASN A 430 -8.90 13.98 19.61
C ASN A 430 -8.09 14.97 20.44
N GLU A 431 -7.35 15.86 19.81
CA GLU A 431 -6.45 16.80 20.48
C GLU A 431 -6.34 18.12 19.70
N SER A 432 -6.42 19.26 20.42
CA SER A 432 -6.22 20.57 19.81
C SER A 432 -4.74 20.97 19.89
N ILE A 433 -4.27 21.63 18.82
CA ILE A 433 -2.89 22.11 18.71
C ILE A 433 -2.89 23.64 18.87
N TYR A 434 -1.97 24.15 19.68
CA TYR A 434 -1.84 25.58 19.95
C TYR A 434 -0.46 26.09 19.50
N LEU A 435 -0.43 26.95 18.48
CA LEU A 435 0.81 27.52 17.96
C LEU A 435 1.38 28.56 18.92
N GLY A 436 2.72 28.62 19.01
CA GLY A 436 3.41 29.59 19.87
C GLY A 436 3.27 29.32 21.37
N ILE A 437 2.51 28.30 21.77
CA ILE A 437 2.32 27.89 23.16
C ILE A 437 3.25 26.72 23.48
N ASN A 438 4.56 26.98 23.41
CA ASN A 438 5.55 25.99 23.82
C ASN A 438 5.92 26.23 25.29
N ASN A 439 5.68 25.22 26.15
CA ASN A 439 5.99 25.24 27.58
C ASN A 439 5.17 26.21 28.45
N ILE A 440 3.83 26.15 28.42
CA ILE A 440 3.06 26.71 29.54
C ILE A 440 3.36 25.89 30.79
N ASN A 441 4.00 26.52 31.76
CA ASN A 441 4.18 25.95 33.08
C ASN A 441 2.88 26.11 33.87
N LEU A 442 2.15 25.01 34.11
CA LEU A 442 0.91 25.06 34.88
C LEU A 442 1.16 25.70 36.25
N GLY A 443 0.36 26.70 36.58
CA GLY A 443 0.52 27.53 37.78
C GLY A 443 1.34 28.80 37.58
N ASP A 444 2.09 28.98 36.49
CA ASP A 444 2.75 30.25 36.17
C ASP A 444 1.80 31.16 35.37
N VAL A 445 0.82 31.71 36.08
CA VAL A 445 -0.30 32.45 35.49
C VAL A 445 0.13 33.80 34.93
N ASN A 446 1.22 34.35 35.44
CA ASN A 446 1.75 35.64 34.98
C ASN A 446 2.89 35.52 33.94
N GLY A 447 3.37 34.30 33.68
CA GLY A 447 4.37 34.00 32.65
C GLY A 447 5.80 34.45 32.98
N ASP A 448 6.13 34.65 34.27
CA ASP A 448 7.46 35.06 34.71
C ASP A 448 8.42 33.88 34.96
N ASN A 449 7.98 32.66 34.68
CA ASN A 449 8.64 31.38 34.96
C ASN A 449 8.83 31.06 36.45
N ILE A 450 8.11 31.75 37.35
CA ILE A 450 8.20 31.55 38.80
C ILE A 450 6.81 31.38 39.39
N ILE A 451 6.42 30.13 39.66
CA ILE A 451 5.16 29.83 40.37
C ILE A 451 5.24 30.36 41.80
N ASN A 452 4.49 31.41 42.12
CA ASN A 452 4.50 32.06 43.42
C ASN A 452 3.14 32.67 43.80
N VAL A 453 3.09 33.43 44.91
CA VAL A 453 1.83 33.98 45.43
C VAL A 453 1.16 34.97 44.48
N LEU A 454 1.91 35.58 43.55
CA LEU A 454 1.36 36.50 42.55
C LEU A 454 0.46 35.77 41.55
N ASP A 455 0.79 34.52 41.23
CA ASP A 455 -0.05 33.68 40.37
C ASP A 455 -1.37 33.32 41.04
N ILE A 456 -1.34 33.00 42.35
CA ILE A 456 -2.55 32.83 43.16
C ILE A 456 -3.42 34.08 43.10
N VAL A 457 -2.81 35.26 43.24
CA VAL A 457 -3.55 36.54 43.18
C VAL A 457 -4.21 36.73 41.82
N ASN A 458 -3.56 36.35 40.72
CA ASN A 458 -4.16 36.39 39.38
C ASN A 458 -5.34 35.43 39.25
N ILE A 459 -5.20 34.17 39.71
CA ILE A 459 -6.31 33.20 39.71
C ILE A 459 -7.49 33.73 40.53
N VAL A 460 -7.25 34.30 41.72
CA VAL A 460 -8.30 34.91 42.54
C VAL A 460 -8.98 36.06 41.80
N ASN A 461 -8.23 36.90 41.10
CA ASN A 461 -8.80 38.00 40.32
C ASN A 461 -9.67 37.49 39.17
N PHE A 462 -9.30 36.38 38.52
CA PHE A 462 -10.12 35.73 37.49
C PHE A 462 -11.42 35.17 38.07
N ILE A 463 -11.35 34.41 39.17
CA ILE A 463 -12.51 33.82 39.85
C ILE A 463 -13.49 34.91 40.33
N LEU A 464 -12.97 36.05 40.80
CA LEU A 464 -13.78 37.19 41.25
C LEU A 464 -14.20 38.13 40.11
N SER A 465 -13.83 37.82 38.85
CA SER A 465 -14.09 38.64 37.66
C SER A 465 -13.58 40.08 37.78
N TYR A 466 -12.48 40.28 38.51
CA TYR A 466 -11.76 41.56 38.58
C TYR A 466 -10.82 41.76 37.39
N SER A 467 -10.38 40.67 36.78
CA SER A 467 -9.68 40.62 35.50
C SER A 467 -10.14 39.40 34.73
N GLU A 468 -10.00 39.42 33.42
CA GLU A 468 -10.17 38.23 32.58
C GLU A 468 -8.78 37.71 32.22
N PRO A 469 -8.55 36.39 32.31
CA PRO A 469 -7.30 35.80 31.82
C PRO A 469 -7.21 35.99 30.30
N ASP A 470 -6.02 36.27 29.80
CA ASP A 470 -5.73 35.97 28.40
C ASP A 470 -5.65 34.45 28.19
N PHE A 471 -5.49 34.00 26.95
CA PHE A 471 -5.59 32.59 26.63
C PHE A 471 -4.51 31.74 27.32
N GLN A 472 -3.25 32.18 27.34
CA GLN A 472 -2.18 31.46 28.00
C GLN A 472 -2.37 31.44 29.52
N ALA A 473 -2.75 32.59 30.11
CA ALA A 473 -3.08 32.67 31.52
C ALA A 473 -4.28 31.78 31.88
N SER A 474 -5.22 31.56 30.96
CA SER A 474 -6.37 30.68 31.19
C SER A 474 -5.98 29.21 31.27
N ILE A 475 -5.04 28.76 30.42
CA ILE A 475 -4.46 27.41 30.47
C ILE A 475 -3.58 27.27 31.73
N ALA A 476 -2.70 28.23 31.99
CA ALA A 476 -1.80 28.20 33.15
C ALA A 476 -2.56 28.23 34.49
N ALA A 477 -3.72 28.89 34.53
CA ALA A 477 -4.57 29.00 35.70
C ALA A 477 -5.44 27.77 35.96
N ASP A 478 -5.71 26.92 34.96
CA ASP A 478 -6.41 25.64 35.08
C ASP A 478 -5.41 24.52 35.46
N VAL A 479 -4.87 24.64 36.68
CA VAL A 479 -3.74 23.83 37.16
C VAL A 479 -4.14 22.36 37.31
N ASN A 480 -5.42 22.07 37.55
CA ASN A 480 -5.92 20.69 37.61
C ASN A 480 -6.45 20.17 36.27
N SER A 481 -6.43 21.00 35.22
CA SER A 481 -6.87 20.69 33.85
C SER A 481 -8.31 20.18 33.78
N ASP A 482 -9.20 20.72 34.62
CA ASP A 482 -10.63 20.37 34.63
C ASP A 482 -11.49 21.28 33.72
N GLY A 483 -10.88 22.27 33.09
CA GLY A 483 -11.50 23.21 32.18
C GLY A 483 -12.17 24.41 32.88
N VAL A 484 -12.07 24.53 34.21
CA VAL A 484 -12.73 25.59 34.99
C VAL A 484 -11.79 26.21 36.02
N ILE A 485 -11.37 27.45 35.80
CA ILE A 485 -10.58 28.21 36.78
C ILE A 485 -11.41 28.49 38.04
N ASN A 486 -11.09 27.81 39.14
CA ASN A 486 -11.81 27.88 40.39
C ASN A 486 -10.89 27.70 41.63
N VAL A 487 -11.49 27.58 42.82
CA VAL A 487 -10.71 27.49 44.07
C VAL A 487 -9.83 26.23 44.15
N LEU A 488 -10.16 25.19 43.39
CA LEU A 488 -9.35 23.97 43.30
C LEU A 488 -8.00 24.24 42.64
N ASP A 489 -7.93 25.14 41.64
CA ASP A 489 -6.67 25.56 41.04
C ASP A 489 -5.81 26.35 42.02
N ILE A 490 -6.43 27.17 42.86
CA ILE A 490 -5.71 27.85 43.96
C ILE A 490 -5.11 26.83 44.93
N ILE A 491 -5.81 25.75 45.23
CA ILE A 491 -5.28 24.69 46.11
C ILE A 491 -4.12 23.98 45.42
N ALA A 492 -4.26 23.64 44.13
CA ALA A 492 -3.24 22.97 43.35
C ALA A 492 -1.95 23.81 43.26
N ILE A 493 -2.05 25.10 42.94
CA ILE A 493 -0.88 25.98 42.88
C ILE A 493 -0.25 26.22 44.25
N VAL A 494 -1.04 26.28 45.34
CA VAL A 494 -0.49 26.37 46.70
C VAL A 494 0.36 25.15 47.01
N ASN A 495 -0.10 23.94 46.66
CA ASN A 495 0.65 22.70 46.85
C ASN A 495 1.98 22.73 46.08
N ILE A 496 1.97 23.22 44.84
CA ILE A 496 3.19 23.43 44.05
C ILE A 496 4.17 24.38 44.77
N ILE A 497 3.69 25.51 45.30
CA ILE A 497 4.53 26.52 45.97
C ILE A 497 5.13 25.99 47.28
N ILE A 498 4.38 25.20 48.05
CA ILE A 498 4.84 24.65 49.33
C ILE A 498 5.63 23.33 49.18
N GLY A 499 5.65 22.74 47.98
CA GLY A 499 6.40 21.53 47.66
C GLY A 499 5.78 20.25 48.22
N GLU A 500 4.45 20.19 48.32
CA GLU A 500 3.69 19.01 48.80
C GLU A 500 3.03 18.23 47.66
#